data_AF-A0A2E6QJ50-F1
#
_entry.id   AF-A0A2E6QJ50-F1
#
_cell.length_a   1.000
_cell.length_b   1.000
_cell.length_c   1.000
_cell.angle_alpha   90.00
_cell.angle_beta   90.00
_cell.angle_gamma   90.00
#
_symmetry.space_group_name_H-M   'P 1'
#
loop_
_entity.id
_entity.type
_entity.pdbx_description
1 polymer ?
#
loop_
_entity_poly.entity_id
_entity_poly.type
_entity_poly.pdbx_seq_one_letter_code
_entity_poly.pdbx_strand_id
1 'polypeptide(L)'
;MLNPRTLLFSLAFGLAGCATSHVQPLDDGTYEIRVDHEAVSSELVVEREFRERADALCPRGFTRLSERDNVEGQFGGRTFVIRCVE
;
A
#
# COMPACT_ATOMS: atom_id res chain seq x y z
N MET A 1 33.67 -11.84 11.58
CA MET A 1 32.69 -12.15 10.52
C MET A 1 31.50 -11.22 10.74
N LEU A 2 31.39 -10.12 9.98
CA LEU A 2 30.28 -9.16 10.09
C LEU A 2 29.24 -9.49 9.00
N ASN A 3 28.00 -9.75 9.44
CA ASN A 3 26.85 -10.00 8.57
C ASN A 3 26.41 -8.70 7.88
N PRO A 4 26.29 -8.66 6.54
CA PRO A 4 25.81 -7.51 5.80
C PRO A 4 24.40 -7.80 5.27
N ARG A 5 23.32 -7.45 5.98
CA ARG A 5 21.96 -7.61 5.42
C ARG A 5 20.85 -6.88 6.18
N THR A 6 20.95 -5.56 6.25
CA THR A 6 19.76 -4.73 6.54
C THR A 6 19.86 -3.43 5.75
N LEU A 7 19.65 -3.50 4.44
CA LEU A 7 19.43 -2.32 3.62
C LEU A 7 17.97 -1.90 3.77
N LEU A 8 17.74 -0.97 4.71
CA LEU A 8 16.49 -0.21 4.81
C LEU A 8 16.42 0.73 3.60
N PHE A 9 15.61 0.36 2.62
CA PHE A 9 15.32 1.17 1.45
C PHE A 9 14.19 2.15 1.81
N SER A 10 14.56 3.29 2.40
CA SER A 10 13.62 4.40 2.67
C SER A 10 13.29 5.12 1.36
N LEU A 11 12.23 4.69 0.68
CA LEU A 11 11.64 5.43 -0.44
C LEU A 11 10.86 6.64 0.11
N ALA A 12 11.50 7.81 0.14
CA ALA A 12 10.84 9.09 0.38
C ALA A 12 10.24 9.60 -0.94
N PHE A 13 8.91 9.71 -1.01
CA PHE A 13 8.20 10.33 -2.13
C PHE A 13 7.57 11.66 -1.68
N GLY A 14 7.76 12.68 -2.53
CA GLY A 14 7.54 14.09 -2.21
C GLY A 14 6.09 14.55 -2.16
N LEU A 15 5.93 15.69 -1.48
CA LEU A 15 4.69 16.40 -1.13
C LEU A 15 3.94 16.98 -2.34
N ALA A 16 2.74 16.45 -2.60
CA ALA A 16 1.64 17.12 -3.30
C ALA A 16 0.34 16.36 -2.97
N GLY A 17 -0.39 16.78 -1.91
CA GLY A 17 -1.67 16.16 -1.51
C GLY A 17 -1.65 14.63 -1.56
N CYS A 18 -0.67 14.01 -0.89
CA CYS A 18 -0.31 12.63 -1.15
C CYS A 18 -1.23 11.68 -0.39
N ALA A 19 -1.91 10.80 -1.13
CA ALA A 19 -2.25 9.52 -0.53
C ALA A 19 -0.93 8.85 -0.13
N THR A 20 -0.77 8.53 1.15
CA THR A 20 0.41 7.82 1.64
C THR A 20 0.08 6.34 1.69
N SER A 21 0.90 5.54 1.02
CA SER A 21 0.72 4.10 0.99
C SER A 21 1.81 3.41 1.81
N HIS A 22 1.38 2.61 2.77
CA HIS A 22 2.23 1.74 3.56
C HIS A 22 2.01 0.29 3.15
N VAL A 23 3.09 -0.39 2.77
CA VAL A 23 3.05 -1.79 2.34
C VAL A 23 3.72 -2.65 3.42
N GLN A 24 3.02 -3.67 3.88
CA GLN A 24 3.52 -4.66 4.82
C GLN A 24 3.39 -6.08 4.21
N PRO A 25 4.48 -6.86 4.11
CA PRO A 25 4.39 -8.25 3.72
C PRO A 25 3.74 -9.08 4.85
N LEU A 26 2.79 -9.94 4.50
CA LEU A 26 2.16 -10.89 5.42
C LEU A 26 2.82 -12.27 5.30
N ASP A 27 2.48 -13.02 4.24
CA ASP A 27 2.93 -14.40 4.01
C ASP A 27 2.87 -14.75 2.50
N ASP A 28 3.62 -15.74 2.00
CA ASP A 28 3.46 -16.38 0.66
C ASP A 28 2.96 -15.48 -0.49
N GLY A 29 3.66 -14.37 -0.76
CA GLY A 29 3.30 -13.43 -1.84
C GLY A 29 2.05 -12.58 -1.55
N THR A 30 1.64 -12.50 -0.29
CA THR A 30 0.53 -11.70 0.22
C THR A 30 1.05 -10.42 0.87
N TYR A 31 0.42 -9.30 0.53
CA TYR A 31 0.79 -7.96 0.98
C TYR A 31 -0.43 -7.24 1.52
N GLU A 32 -0.26 -6.58 2.65
CA GLU A 32 -1.18 -5.56 3.13
C GLU A 32 -0.71 -4.18 2.62
N ILE A 33 -1.62 -3.43 2.00
CA ILE A 33 -1.40 -2.09 1.47
C ILE A 33 -2.40 -1.16 2.14
N ARG A 34 -1.92 -0.37 3.09
CA ARG A 34 -2.68 0.69 3.74
C ARG A 34 -2.50 1.98 2.96
N VAL A 35 -3.58 2.59 2.52
CA VAL A 35 -3.60 3.88 1.81
C VAL A 35 -4.35 4.89 2.66
N ASP A 36 -3.64 5.87 3.22
CA ASP A 36 -4.20 6.97 4.01
C ASP A 36 -4.24 8.26 3.17
N HIS A 37 -5.27 9.08 3.36
CA HIS A 37 -5.44 10.35 2.67
C HIS A 37 -5.96 11.45 3.61
N GLU A 38 -5.36 12.65 3.52
CA GLU A 38 -5.57 13.75 4.48
C GLU A 38 -6.84 14.60 4.26
N ALA A 39 -7.49 14.52 3.10
CA ALA A 39 -8.71 15.30 2.81
C ALA A 39 -9.89 14.45 2.30
N VAL A 40 -11.12 14.87 2.56
CA VAL A 40 -12.36 14.19 2.14
C VAL A 40 -12.56 14.35 0.62
N SER A 41 -11.87 13.54 -0.18
CA SER A 41 -12.15 13.23 -1.60
C SER A 41 -10.95 12.47 -2.15
N SER A 42 -11.08 11.33 -2.80
CA SER A 42 -12.24 10.62 -3.32
C SER A 42 -11.81 9.15 -3.38
N GLU A 43 -12.73 8.21 -3.23
CA GLU A 43 -12.44 6.77 -3.31
C GLU A 43 -11.55 6.38 -4.51
N LEU A 44 -11.67 7.15 -5.60
CA LEU A 44 -10.81 7.10 -6.79
C LEU A 44 -9.32 7.31 -6.50
N VAL A 45 -8.95 8.23 -5.61
CA VAL A 45 -7.55 8.50 -5.24
C VAL A 45 -6.98 7.32 -4.45
N VAL A 46 -7.76 6.78 -3.51
CA VAL A 46 -7.39 5.61 -2.72
C VAL A 46 -7.21 4.38 -3.61
N GLU A 47 -8.17 4.11 -4.51
CA GLU A 47 -8.11 3.00 -5.46
C GLU A 47 -6.95 3.13 -6.45
N ARG A 48 -6.66 4.35 -6.93
CA ARG A 48 -5.57 4.60 -7.87
C ARG A 48 -4.22 4.34 -7.22
N GLU A 49 -3.96 4.93 -6.04
CA GLU A 49 -2.70 4.73 -5.31
C GLU A 49 -2.52 3.25 -4.93
N PHE A 50 -3.58 2.60 -4.46
CA PHE A 50 -3.58 1.17 -4.22
C PHE A 50 -3.14 0.38 -5.46
N ARG A 51 -3.73 0.69 -6.63
CA ARG A 51 -3.45 -0.06 -7.86
C ARG A 51 -2.04 0.16 -8.36
N GLU A 52 -1.56 1.40 -8.35
CA GLU A 52 -0.17 1.74 -8.70
C GLU A 52 0.83 0.94 -7.84
N ARG A 53 0.56 0.78 -6.53
CA ARG A 53 1.39 -0.04 -5.63
C ARG A 53 1.24 -1.54 -5.87
N ALA A 54 0.02 -2.02 -6.03
CA ALA A 54 -0.25 -3.43 -6.25
C ALA A 54 0.37 -3.93 -7.56
N ASP A 55 0.29 -3.15 -8.65
CA ASP A 55 0.92 -3.48 -9.93
C ASP A 55 2.45 -3.45 -9.85
N ALA A 56 3.03 -2.51 -9.09
CA ALA A 56 4.48 -2.45 -8.86
C ALA A 56 5.00 -3.65 -8.06
N LEU A 57 4.21 -4.16 -7.09
CA LEU A 57 4.54 -5.34 -6.30
C LEU A 57 4.30 -6.64 -7.07
N CYS A 58 3.20 -6.71 -7.82
CA CYS A 58 2.71 -7.90 -8.49
C CYS A 58 2.55 -7.64 -10.01
N PRO A 59 3.64 -7.58 -10.80
CA PRO A 59 3.59 -7.22 -12.22
C PRO A 59 2.88 -8.25 -13.10
N ARG A 60 2.69 -9.48 -12.61
CA ARG A 60 1.88 -10.53 -13.26
C ARG A 60 0.39 -10.47 -12.91
N GLY A 61 0.01 -9.53 -12.04
CA GLY A 61 -1.34 -9.36 -11.52
C GLY A 61 -1.43 -9.74 -10.04
N PHE A 62 -2.55 -9.35 -9.42
CA PHE A 62 -2.85 -9.64 -8.03
C PHE A 62 -4.32 -9.99 -7.84
N THR A 63 -4.62 -10.73 -6.76
CA THR A 63 -5.98 -10.96 -6.27
C THR A 63 -6.19 -10.17 -4.99
N ARG A 64 -7.27 -9.38 -4.93
CA ARG A 64 -7.69 -8.70 -3.69
C ARG A 64 -8.38 -9.72 -2.77
N LEU A 65 -7.78 -9.98 -1.61
CA LEU A 65 -8.28 -10.94 -0.61
C LEU A 65 -9.24 -10.27 0.37
N SER A 66 -8.91 -9.05 0.82
CA SER A 66 -9.78 -8.29 1.71
C SER A 66 -9.57 -6.79 1.55
N GLU A 67 -10.56 -6.03 2.01
CA GLU A 67 -10.58 -4.58 2.01
C GLU A 67 -11.26 -4.09 3.29
N ARG A 68 -10.70 -3.05 3.91
CA ARG A 68 -11.25 -2.43 5.11
C ARG A 68 -11.04 -0.93 5.07
N ASP A 69 -12.10 -0.18 5.36
CA ASP A 69 -12.00 1.27 5.56
C ASP A 69 -11.26 1.58 6.87
N ASN A 70 -10.28 2.47 6.76
CA ASN A 70 -9.63 3.09 7.91
C ASN A 70 -10.38 4.39 8.19
N VAL A 71 -11.24 4.37 9.21
CA VAL A 71 -11.95 5.56 9.66
C VAL A 71 -11.34 6.00 10.99
N GLU A 72 -10.29 6.81 10.94
CA GLU A 72 -9.69 7.44 12.12
C GLU A 72 -9.78 8.98 12.02
N GLY A 73 -10.74 9.57 12.74
CA GLY A 73 -10.87 11.02 12.85
C GLY A 73 -11.31 11.71 11.56
N GLN A 74 -10.58 12.76 11.14
CA GLN A 74 -10.82 13.48 9.87
C GLN A 74 -10.05 12.88 8.68
N PHE A 75 -9.22 11.85 8.92
CA PHE A 75 -8.43 11.18 7.91
C PHE A 75 -9.20 9.96 7.40
N GLY A 76 -9.27 9.82 6.07
CA GLY A 76 -9.89 8.67 5.42
C GLY A 76 -8.83 7.76 4.80
N GLY A 77 -9.15 6.49 4.60
CA GLY A 77 -8.24 5.57 3.93
C GLY A 77 -8.83 4.18 3.80
N ARG A 78 -8.10 3.29 3.12
CA ARG A 78 -8.42 1.86 3.06
C ARG A 78 -7.17 1.01 3.18
N THR A 79 -7.32 -0.12 3.84
CA THR A 79 -6.33 -1.19 3.86
C THR A 79 -6.81 -2.31 2.95
N PHE A 80 -5.95 -2.70 2.03
CA PHE A 80 -6.17 -3.78 1.08
C PHE A 80 -5.21 -4.91 1.39
N VAL A 81 -5.70 -6.14 1.44
CA VAL A 81 -4.84 -7.32 1.45
C VAL A 81 -4.90 -7.94 0.06
N ILE A 82 -3.75 -8.07 -0.58
CA ILE A 82 -3.62 -8.67 -1.91
C ILE A 82 -2.70 -9.87 -1.87
N ARG A 83 -2.84 -10.77 -2.83
CA ARG A 83 -1.87 -11.82 -3.13
C ARG A 83 -1.43 -11.72 -4.59
N CYS A 84 -0.13 -11.72 -4.84
CA CYS A 84 0.40 -11.78 -6.20
C CYS A 84 0.03 -13.11 -6.85
N VAL A 85 -0.34 -13.09 -8.12
CA VAL A 85 -0.48 -14.31 -8.94
C VAL A 85 0.86 -14.60 -9.62
N GLU A 86 1.29 -15.86 -9.56
CA GLU A 86 2.57 -16.31 -10.14
C GLU A 86 2.49 -16.57 -11.65
#